data_AF-V4XKI7-F1
#
_entry.id   AF-V4XKI7-F1
#
_cell.length_a   1.000
_cell.length_b   1.000
_cell.length_c   1.000
_cell.angle_alpha   90.00
_cell.angle_beta   90.00
_cell.angle_gamma   90.00
#
_symmetry.space_group_name_H-M   'P 1'
#
loop_
_entity.id
_entity.type
_entity.pdbx_description
1 polymer ?
#
loop_
_entity_poly.entity_id
_entity_poly.type
_entity_poly.pdbx_seq_one_letter_code
_entity_poly.pdbx_strand_id
1 'polypeptide(L)'
;MFYHDDEYVATGRIGRTFADEDRWVSSTFWTAFPTTRVYTVESFTAISVPKRGVNRIFDYSESYTPGFMRVADSRVTKELSSIETALDAYTQRNAAE
;
A
#
# COMPACT_ATOMS: atom_id res chain seq x y z
N MET A 1 -0.82 -0.73 -1.02
CA MET A 1 -1.21 -0.01 0.21
C MET A 1 0.05 0.24 1.04
N PHE A 2 0.14 1.38 1.71
CA PHE A 2 1.28 1.79 2.53
C PHE A 2 0.92 1.62 4.00
N TYR A 3 1.78 0.94 4.76
CA TYR A 3 1.55 0.58 6.16
C TYR A 3 2.67 1.14 7.04
N HIS A 4 2.29 1.77 8.15
CA HIS A 4 3.20 2.36 9.13
C HIS A 4 2.52 2.32 10.52
N ASP A 5 3.26 1.93 11.57
CA ASP A 5 2.81 1.98 12.97
C ASP A 5 1.38 1.45 13.24
N ASP A 6 1.08 0.24 12.76
CA ASP A 6 -0.23 -0.44 12.89
C ASP A 6 -1.40 0.18 12.12
N GLU A 7 -1.11 1.09 11.19
CA GLU A 7 -2.08 1.79 10.37
C GLU A 7 -1.73 1.75 8.87
N TYR A 8 -2.75 1.65 8.03
CA TYR A 8 -2.64 1.91 6.61
C TYR A 8 -2.91 3.38 6.34
N VAL A 9 -1.88 4.08 5.85
CA VAL A 9 -1.86 5.54 5.72
C VAL A 9 -2.09 6.02 4.29
N ALA A 10 -1.97 5.12 3.31
CA ALA A 10 -2.22 5.45 1.91
C ALA A 10 -2.54 4.22 1.04
N THR A 11 -3.24 4.49 -0.05
CA THR A 11 -3.34 3.62 -1.23
C THR A 11 -2.65 4.27 -2.41
N GLY A 12 -2.33 3.47 -3.42
CA GLY A 12 -1.65 3.91 -4.62
C GLY A 12 -1.39 2.75 -5.55
N ARG A 13 -1.18 3.07 -6.82
CA ARG A 13 -0.91 2.12 -7.89
C ARG A 13 0.56 2.24 -8.29
N ILE A 14 1.17 1.10 -8.60
CA ILE A 14 2.51 1.12 -9.19
C ILE A 14 2.35 1.67 -10.60
N GLY A 15 3.04 2.78 -10.89
CA GLY A 15 3.15 3.33 -12.23
C GLY A 15 4.30 2.68 -12.97
N ARG A 16 5.40 3.43 -13.12
CA ARG A 16 6.61 2.99 -13.79
C ARG A 16 7.54 2.25 -12.83
N THR A 17 8.19 1.22 -13.36
CA THR A 17 9.30 0.54 -12.69
C THR A 17 10.54 0.70 -13.56
N PHE A 18 11.65 1.16 -12.98
CA PHE A 18 12.89 1.35 -13.71
C PHE A 18 14.11 1.12 -12.81
N ALA A 19 15.25 0.82 -13.41
CA ALA A 19 16.53 0.79 -12.71
C ALA A 19 17.13 2.20 -12.66
N ASP A 20 17.70 2.58 -11.53
CA ASP A 20 18.40 3.87 -11.38
C ASP A 20 19.85 3.76 -11.86
N GLU A 21 20.03 3.46 -13.15
CA GLU A 21 21.33 3.12 -13.75
C GLU A 21 22.33 4.27 -13.63
N ASP A 22 21.89 5.49 -13.89
CA ASP A 22 22.71 6.71 -13.80
C ASP A 22 22.81 7.28 -12.38
N ARG A 23 22.24 6.59 -11.38
CA ARG A 23 22.16 7.00 -9.97
C ARG A 23 21.53 8.38 -9.74
N TRP A 24 20.75 8.88 -10.69
CA TRP A 24 20.14 10.20 -10.56
C TRP A 24 19.12 10.22 -9.43
N VAL A 25 18.25 9.20 -9.33
CA VAL A 25 17.23 9.15 -8.27
C VAL A 25 17.86 8.98 -6.89
N SER A 26 18.82 8.06 -6.78
CA SER A 26 19.52 7.76 -5.53
C SER A 26 20.49 8.83 -5.08
N SER A 27 20.93 9.76 -5.94
CA SER A 27 21.69 10.95 -5.53
C SER A 27 20.79 12.16 -5.25
N THR A 28 19.63 12.24 -5.90
CA THR A 28 18.72 13.39 -5.78
C THR A 28 17.79 13.27 -4.58
N PHE A 29 17.27 12.07 -4.29
CA PHE A 29 16.22 11.86 -3.29
C PHE A 29 16.66 11.06 -2.06
N TRP A 30 17.75 10.30 -2.16
CA TRP A 30 18.27 9.48 -1.07
C TRP A 30 19.75 9.84 -0.82
N THR A 31 20.25 9.62 0.40
CA THR A 31 21.63 10.00 0.76
C THR A 31 22.56 8.81 1.00
N ALA A 32 22.06 7.56 1.00
CA ALA A 32 22.86 6.47 1.58
C ALA A 32 22.81 5.09 0.90
N PHE A 33 21.91 4.79 -0.05
CA PHE A 33 21.81 3.43 -0.59
C PHE A 33 21.61 3.41 -2.11
N PRO A 34 22.44 2.65 -2.86
CA PRO A 34 22.21 2.44 -4.27
C PRO A 34 20.91 1.66 -4.46
N THR A 35 19.91 2.32 -5.03
CA THR A 35 18.60 1.72 -5.30
C THR A 35 18.65 1.00 -6.65
N THR A 36 18.63 -0.33 -6.66
CA THR A 36 18.68 -1.11 -7.91
C THR A 36 17.35 -1.12 -8.67
N ARG A 37 16.24 -0.77 -8.01
CA ARG A 37 14.90 -0.72 -8.60
C ARG A 37 14.04 0.36 -7.97
N VAL A 38 13.56 1.27 -8.81
CA VAL A 38 12.65 2.36 -8.45
C VAL A 38 11.25 2.02 -8.95
N TYR A 39 10.27 2.24 -8.09
CA TYR A 39 8.85 2.11 -8.39
C TYR A 39 8.20 3.48 -8.18
N THR A 40 7.54 4.02 -9.21
CA THR A 40 6.72 5.22 -9.03
C THR A 40 5.35 4.86 -8.51
N VAL A 41 4.76 5.75 -7.73
CA VAL A 41 3.41 5.62 -7.21
C VAL A 41 2.52 6.59 -7.94
N GLU A 42 1.45 6.08 -8.54
CA GLU A 42 0.39 6.85 -9.18
C GLU A 42 -0.90 6.70 -8.38
N SER A 43 -1.86 7.60 -8.60
CA SER A 43 -3.16 7.59 -7.91
C SER A 43 -3.02 7.47 -6.39
N PHE A 44 -2.08 8.22 -5.81
CA PHE A 44 -1.87 8.24 -4.37
C PHE A 44 -3.09 8.85 -3.69
N THR A 45 -3.66 8.12 -2.73
CA THR A 45 -4.77 8.58 -1.89
C THR A 45 -4.41 8.33 -0.44
N ALA A 46 -4.42 9.38 0.38
CA ALA A 46 -4.26 9.24 1.82
C ALA A 46 -5.49 8.56 2.41
N ILE A 47 -5.27 7.62 3.33
CA ILE A 47 -6.32 6.93 4.08
C ILE A 47 -5.90 6.84 5.55
N SER A 48 -6.84 6.54 6.44
CA SER A 48 -6.57 6.27 7.85
C SER A 48 -7.38 5.04 8.23
N VAL A 49 -6.76 3.86 8.11
CA VAL A 49 -7.43 2.58 8.37
C VAL A 49 -6.52 1.70 9.25
N PRO A 50 -6.94 1.37 10.49
CA PRO A 50 -6.18 0.47 11.36
C PRO A 50 -5.97 -0.90 10.70
N LYS A 51 -4.85 -1.55 10.98
CA LYS A 51 -4.53 -2.89 10.44
C LYS A 51 -5.66 -3.90 10.63
N ARG A 52 -6.26 -3.91 11.82
CA ARG A 52 -7.40 -4.79 12.14
C ARG A 52 -8.61 -4.53 11.23
N GLY A 53 -8.84 -3.28 10.84
CA GLY A 53 -9.90 -2.91 9.88
C GLY A 53 -9.65 -3.53 8.51
N VAL A 54 -8.45 -3.36 7.97
CA VAL A 54 -8.03 -3.97 6.70
C VAL A 54 -8.09 -5.49 6.76
N ASN A 55 -7.59 -6.12 7.83
CA ASN A 55 -7.66 -7.57 8.01
C ASN A 55 -9.10 -8.07 7.98
N ARG A 56 -10.04 -7.36 8.63
CA ARG A 56 -11.46 -7.71 8.59
C ARG A 56 -12.08 -7.53 7.20
N ILE A 57 -11.74 -6.47 6.47
CA ILE A 57 -12.26 -6.20 5.11
C ILE A 57 -11.84 -7.31 4.13
N PHE A 58 -10.62 -7.81 4.27
CA PHE A 58 -10.02 -8.79 3.38
C PHE A 58 -10.00 -10.22 3.93
N ASP A 59 -10.64 -10.46 5.08
CA ASP A 59 -10.68 -11.76 5.75
C ASP A 59 -9.29 -12.35 6.01
N TYR A 60 -8.35 -11.49 6.39
CA TYR A 60 -7.04 -11.90 6.89
C TYR A 60 -7.12 -12.26 8.38
N SER A 61 -6.19 -13.10 8.84
CA SER A 61 -6.08 -13.37 10.28
C SER A 61 -5.82 -12.07 11.05
N GLU A 62 -6.34 -11.95 12.28
CA GLU A 62 -6.16 -10.73 13.08
C GLU A 62 -4.67 -10.40 13.35
N SER A 63 -3.83 -11.44 13.42
CA SER A 63 -2.38 -11.35 13.57
C SER A 63 -1.62 -11.06 12.27
N TYR A 64 -2.30 -11.04 11.12
CA TYR A 64 -1.64 -10.79 9.84
C TYR A 64 -1.00 -9.41 9.84
N THR A 65 0.27 -9.36 9.46
CA THR A 65 1.03 -8.14 9.26
C THR A 65 1.57 -8.14 7.82
N PRO A 66 1.32 -7.09 7.03
CA PRO A 66 1.81 -7.02 5.66
C PRO A 66 3.34 -6.93 5.65
N GLY A 67 3.99 -7.77 4.84
CA GLY A 67 5.41 -7.65 4.50
C GLY A 67 5.61 -7.18 3.06
N PHE A 68 6.87 -7.02 2.62
CA PHE A 68 7.21 -6.78 1.21
C PHE A 68 6.92 -7.97 0.27
N MET A 69 6.26 -9.02 0.75
CA MET A 69 5.89 -10.16 -0.06
C MET A 69 4.63 -9.82 -0.85
N ARG A 70 4.68 -10.03 -2.17
CA ARG A 70 3.51 -10.11 -3.05
C ARG A 70 2.43 -10.90 -2.32
N VAL A 71 1.26 -10.29 -2.12
CA VAL A 71 0.13 -11.01 -1.52
C VAL A 71 -0.08 -12.24 -2.38
N ALA A 72 0.10 -13.43 -1.79
CA ALA A 72 0.17 -14.69 -2.54
C ALA A 72 -0.97 -14.75 -3.56
N ASP A 73 -0.69 -15.18 -4.80
CA ASP A 73 -1.65 -15.14 -5.93
C ASP A 73 -3.00 -15.81 -5.59
N SER A 74 -3.03 -16.67 -4.56
CA SER A 74 -4.22 -17.37 -4.08
C SER A 74 -5.03 -16.64 -3.00
N ARG A 75 -4.59 -15.48 -2.50
CA ARG A 75 -5.19 -14.82 -1.31
C ARG A 75 -5.89 -13.49 -1.57
N VAL A 76 -5.78 -12.93 -2.77
CA VAL A 76 -6.58 -11.77 -3.19
C VAL A 76 -7.29 -12.14 -4.49
N THR A 77 -8.42 -12.81 -4.36
CA THR A 77 -9.36 -13.02 -5.48
C THR A 77 -10.28 -11.82 -5.70
N LYS A 78 -10.19 -10.79 -4.84
CA LYS A 78 -10.99 -9.56 -4.97
C LYS A 78 -10.32 -8.59 -5.94
N GLU A 79 -11.10 -8.08 -6.88
CA GLU A 79 -10.64 -7.02 -7.77
C GLU A 79 -10.23 -5.76 -6.99
N LEU A 80 -9.23 -5.04 -7.49
CA LEU A 80 -8.73 -3.81 -6.89
C LEU A 80 -9.83 -2.77 -6.63
N SER A 81 -10.81 -2.67 -7.52
CA SER A 81 -11.99 -1.81 -7.38
C SER A 81 -12.83 -2.16 -6.14
N SER A 82 -12.89 -3.43 -5.76
CA SER A 82 -13.59 -3.90 -4.56
C SER A 82 -12.81 -3.56 -3.29
N ILE A 83 -11.48 -3.54 -3.36
CA ILE A 83 -10.58 -3.11 -2.27
C ILE A 83 -10.79 -1.60 -2.03
N GLU A 84 -10.74 -0.80 -3.08
CA GLU A 84 -10.92 0.66 -3.01
C GLU A 84 -12.31 1.02 -2.47
N THR A 85 -13.37 0.42 -3.02
CA THR A 85 -14.76 0.63 -2.55
C THR A 85 -14.93 0.29 -1.07
N ALA A 86 -14.34 -0.81 -0.60
CA ALA A 86 -14.48 -1.23 0.80
C ALA A 86 -13.74 -0.28 1.77
N LEU A 87 -12.60 0.27 1.35
CA LEU A 87 -11.86 1.27 2.14
C LEU A 87 -12.61 2.60 2.19
N ASP A 88 -13.20 3.03 1.08
CA ASP A 88 -14.04 4.23 1.03
C ASP A 88 -15.27 4.09 1.95
N ALA A 89 -15.96 2.94 1.88
CA ALA A 89 -17.10 2.66 2.74
C ALA A 89 -16.73 2.64 4.23
N TYR A 90 -15.57 2.06 4.58
CA TYR A 90 -15.05 2.10 5.95
C TYR A 90 -14.77 3.55 6.39
N THR A 91 -14.08 4.33 5.55
CA THR A 91 -13.73 5.73 5.85
C THR A 91 -14.99 6.58 6.08
N GLN A 92 -15.99 6.46 5.22
CA GLN A 92 -17.27 7.17 5.37
C GLN A 92 -18.00 6.79 6.66
N ARG A 93 -18.00 5.51 7.02
CA ARG A 93 -18.66 5.02 8.23
C ARG A 93 -18.02 5.56 9.51
N ASN A 94 -16.70 5.64 9.56
CA ASN A 94 -15.97 6.07 10.76
C ASN A 94 -15.75 7.60 10.82
N ALA A 95 -16.07 8.33 9.75
CA ALA A 95 -16.07 9.81 9.75
C ALA A 95 -17.40 10.42 10.26
N ALA A 96 -18.44 9.59 10.42
CA ALA A 96 -19.77 10.00 10.88
C ALA A 96 -20.01 9.70 12.39
N GLU A 97 -19.02 9.14 13.07
CA GLU A 97 -18.95 8.98 14.54
C GLU A 97 -18.05 10.09 15.13
#